data_AF-A0A2G8L418-F1
#
_entry.id   AF-A0A2G8L418-F1
#
_cell.length_a   1.000
_cell.length_b   1.000
_cell.length_c   1.000
_cell.angle_alpha   90.00
_cell.angle_beta   90.00
_cell.angle_gamma   90.00
#
_symmetry.space_group_name_H-M   'P 1'
#
loop_
_entity.id
_entity.type
_entity.pdbx_description
1 polymer ?
#
loop_
_entity_poly.entity_id
_entity_poly.type
_entity_poly.pdbx_seq_one_letter_code
_entity_poly.pdbx_strand_id
1 'polypeptide(L)'
;MVLSFVNDLSNHPGVTLFSRNLPVVICSDDPGSWRTSGLSYDYYAAFLYFTRADDGLRALKEISRNGIKYSAMKENEKRTAMEVWQQNWDQFIKSNLQGYESTPESIQHTEL
;
A
#
# COMPACT_ATOMS: atom_id res chain seq x y z
N MET A 1 -12.47 -13.73 -2.00
CA MET A 1 -12.75 -12.67 -1.01
C MET A 1 -13.89 -13.09 -0.10
N VAL A 2 -13.96 -12.57 1.14
CA VAL A 2 -14.90 -13.03 2.18
C VAL A 2 -16.38 -12.86 1.78
N LEU A 3 -16.73 -11.78 1.07
CA LEU A 3 -18.10 -11.51 0.63
C LEU A 3 -18.42 -12.09 -0.77
N SER A 4 -17.52 -12.89 -1.35
CA SER A 4 -17.70 -13.57 -2.65
C SER A 4 -18.08 -12.68 -3.85
N PHE A 5 -17.87 -11.37 -3.79
CA PHE A 5 -18.14 -10.47 -4.92
C PHE A 5 -17.27 -10.74 -6.16
N VAL A 6 -16.08 -11.29 -5.95
CA VAL A 6 -15.18 -11.76 -7.00
C VAL A 6 -14.43 -13.00 -6.52
N ASN A 7 -14.30 -13.97 -7.42
CA ASN A 7 -13.54 -15.19 -7.20
C ASN A 7 -12.03 -14.97 -7.31
N ASP A 8 -11.61 -14.00 -8.14
CA ASP A 8 -10.22 -13.61 -8.35
C ASP A 8 -10.08 -12.08 -8.20
N LEU A 9 -9.15 -11.66 -7.34
CA LEU A 9 -8.85 -10.24 -7.07
C LEU A 9 -8.25 -9.52 -8.29
N SER A 10 -7.64 -10.26 -9.21
CA SER A 10 -7.13 -9.70 -10.48
C SER A 10 -8.26 -9.19 -11.37
N ASN A 11 -9.47 -9.71 -11.20
CA ASN A 11 -10.68 -9.27 -11.90
C ASN A 11 -11.45 -8.18 -11.14
N HIS A 12 -10.92 -7.70 -10.00
CA HIS A 12 -11.57 -6.66 -9.22
C HIS A 12 -11.60 -5.34 -10.01
N PRO A 13 -12.74 -4.64 -10.09
CA PRO A 13 -12.84 -3.37 -10.85
C PRO A 13 -11.87 -2.29 -10.36
N GLY A 14 -11.42 -2.39 -9.10
CA GLY A 14 -10.36 -1.55 -8.54
C GLY A 14 -9.05 -1.59 -9.34
N VAL A 15 -8.71 -2.70 -9.99
CA VAL A 15 -7.53 -2.80 -10.88
C VAL A 15 -7.63 -1.80 -12.02
N THR A 16 -8.82 -1.62 -12.59
CA THR A 16 -9.06 -0.66 -13.68
C THR A 16 -8.98 0.79 -13.19
N LEU A 17 -9.34 1.05 -11.93
CA LEU A 17 -9.20 2.38 -11.34
C LEU A 17 -7.73 2.74 -11.12
N PHE A 18 -6.93 1.77 -10.66
CA PHE A 18 -5.49 1.92 -10.50
C PHE A 18 -4.77 2.13 -11.84
N SER A 19 -5.11 1.35 -12.87
CA SER A 19 -4.47 1.46 -14.19
C SER A 19 -4.80 2.77 -14.92
N ARG A 20 -5.88 3.45 -14.52
CA ARG A 20 -6.27 4.77 -15.03
C ARG A 20 -5.76 5.93 -14.17
N ASN A 21 -4.91 5.67 -13.17
CA ASN A 21 -4.39 6.66 -12.23
C ASN A 21 -5.49 7.48 -11.53
N LEU A 22 -6.63 6.84 -11.24
CA LEU A 22 -7.72 7.49 -10.52
C LEU A 22 -7.40 7.59 -9.02
N PRO A 23 -7.95 8.61 -8.33
CA PRO A 23 -7.74 8.74 -6.89
C PRO A 23 -8.47 7.63 -6.13
N VAL A 24 -7.71 6.72 -5.53
CA VAL A 24 -8.22 5.60 -4.72
C VAL A 24 -7.60 5.64 -3.32
N VAL A 25 -8.41 5.28 -2.31
CA VAL A 25 -8.01 5.07 -0.91
C VAL A 25 -8.36 3.65 -0.51
N ILE A 26 -7.49 2.99 0.25
CA ILE A 26 -7.71 1.62 0.76
C ILE A 26 -8.13 1.68 2.23
N CYS A 27 -9.18 0.93 2.57
CA CYS A 27 -9.75 0.80 3.91
C CYS A 27 -10.07 -0.67 4.19
N SER A 28 -10.12 -1.06 5.47
CA SER A 28 -10.30 -2.45 5.90
C SER A 28 -11.77 -2.89 6.03
N ASP A 29 -12.71 -1.99 5.80
CA ASP A 29 -14.16 -2.20 5.97
C ASP A 29 -14.50 -2.73 7.39
N ASP A 30 -14.51 -4.04 7.61
CA ASP A 30 -14.78 -4.71 8.89
C ASP A 30 -13.67 -5.73 9.30
N PRO A 31 -12.49 -5.26 9.76
CA PRO A 31 -11.36 -6.14 10.07
C PRO A 31 -11.68 -7.22 11.11
N GLY A 32 -12.50 -6.88 12.11
CA GLY A 32 -12.92 -7.79 13.18
C GLY A 32 -13.74 -8.98 12.69
N SER A 33 -14.56 -8.79 11.65
CA SER A 33 -15.35 -9.85 11.02
C SER A 33 -14.48 -10.80 10.19
N TRP A 34 -13.32 -10.32 9.71
CA TRP A 34 -12.48 -11.04 8.74
C TRP A 34 -11.23 -11.65 9.38
N ARG A 35 -11.10 -11.58 10.72
CA ARG A 35 -9.91 -12.00 11.48
C ARG A 35 -8.62 -11.37 10.95
N THR A 36 -8.72 -10.18 10.37
CA THR A 36 -7.58 -9.37 9.95
C THR A 36 -7.32 -8.31 11.00
N SER A 37 -6.06 -7.93 11.21
CA SER A 37 -5.69 -6.88 12.15
C SER A 37 -5.13 -5.68 11.41
N GLY A 38 -5.75 -4.52 11.63
CA GLY A 38 -5.34 -3.26 11.02
C GLY A 38 -5.57 -3.22 9.52
N LEU A 39 -4.69 -2.49 8.82
CA LEU A 39 -4.86 -2.14 7.40
C LEU A 39 -3.83 -2.82 6.48
N SER A 40 -2.87 -3.54 7.06
CA SER A 40 -1.72 -4.10 6.34
C SER A 40 -2.12 -5.19 5.34
N TYR A 41 -3.14 -6.00 5.66
CA TYR A 41 -3.63 -7.07 4.80
C TYR A 41 -4.26 -6.51 3.52
N ASP A 42 -5.07 -5.45 3.64
CA ASP A 42 -5.70 -4.78 2.51
C ASP A 42 -4.67 -4.06 1.64
N TYR A 43 -3.65 -3.46 2.26
CA TYR A 43 -2.53 -2.85 1.55
C TYR A 43 -1.70 -3.88 0.79
N TYR A 44 -1.46 -5.05 1.37
CA TYR A 44 -0.76 -6.15 0.70
C TYR A 44 -1.54 -6.65 -0.52
N ALA A 45 -2.86 -6.86 -0.38
CA ALA A 45 -3.70 -7.29 -1.48
C ALA A 45 -3.76 -6.22 -2.59
N ALA A 46 -3.92 -4.95 -2.24
CA ALA A 46 -3.92 -3.86 -3.22
C ALA A 46 -2.57 -3.76 -3.95
N PHE A 47 -1.46 -3.89 -3.22
CA PHE A 47 -0.12 -3.91 -3.82
C PHE A 47 0.05 -5.07 -4.80
N LEU A 48 -0.29 -6.29 -4.36
CA LEU A 48 -0.05 -7.50 -5.15
C LEU A 48 -0.94 -7.59 -6.41
N TYR A 49 -2.23 -7.24 -6.28
CA TYR A 49 -3.20 -7.47 -7.34
C TYR A 49 -3.53 -6.23 -8.18
N PHE A 50 -3.38 -5.02 -7.63
CA PHE A 50 -3.81 -3.80 -8.32
C PHE A 50 -2.65 -2.99 -8.91
N THR A 51 -1.42 -3.21 -8.45
CA THR A 51 -0.25 -2.49 -8.95
C THR A 51 0.49 -3.28 -10.01
N ARG A 52 1.15 -2.57 -10.93
CA ARG A 52 2.05 -3.19 -11.90
C ARG A 52 3.39 -3.48 -11.24
N ALA A 53 4.12 -4.47 -11.74
CA ALA A 53 5.42 -4.88 -11.20
C ALA A 53 6.46 -3.73 -11.16
N ASP A 54 6.34 -2.76 -12.07
CA ASP A 54 7.20 -1.58 -12.19
C ASP A 54 6.81 -0.40 -11.27
N ASP A 55 5.58 -0.36 -10.76
CA ASP A 55 5.02 0.78 -10.02
C ASP A 55 4.94 0.59 -8.50
N GLY A 56 5.33 -0.57 -7.98
CA GLY A 56 5.01 -1.02 -6.62
C GLY A 56 5.14 0.05 -5.52
N LEU A 57 6.36 0.54 -5.27
CA LEU A 57 6.60 1.48 -4.16
C LEU A 57 5.97 2.86 -4.40
N ARG A 58 5.88 3.27 -5.67
CA ARG A 58 5.22 4.53 -6.06
C ARG A 58 3.73 4.45 -5.79
N ALA A 59 3.09 3.35 -6.16
CA ALA A 59 1.68 3.11 -5.92
C ALA A 59 1.36 3.08 -4.42
N LEU A 60 2.19 2.39 -3.62
CA LEU A 60 2.04 2.36 -2.16
C LEU A 60 2.11 3.76 -1.55
N LYS A 61 3.04 4.59 -2.03
CA LYS A 61 3.20 5.97 -1.60
C LYS A 61 1.97 6.81 -1.93
N GLU A 62 1.45 6.70 -3.15
CA GLU A 62 0.28 7.47 -3.60
C GLU A 62 -1.00 7.09 -2.85
N ILE A 63 -1.26 5.79 -2.62
CA ILE A 63 -2.42 5.33 -1.83
C ILE A 63 -2.38 5.92 -0.42
N SER A 64 -1.22 5.87 0.22
CA SER A 64 -1.04 6.37 1.58
C SER A 64 -1.30 7.89 1.66
N ARG A 65 -0.81 8.66 0.68
CA ARG A 65 -1.05 10.10 0.59
C ARG A 65 -2.52 10.43 0.30
N ASN A 66 -3.17 9.63 -0.55
CA ASN A 66 -4.58 9.80 -0.87
C ASN A 66 -5.46 9.66 0.36
N GLY A 67 -5.13 8.75 1.29
CA GLY A 67 -5.84 8.60 2.56
C GLY A 67 -5.89 9.89 3.38
N ILE A 68 -4.79 10.65 3.40
CA ILE A 68 -4.74 11.94 4.11
C ILE A 68 -5.43 13.04 3.28
N LYS A 69 -5.16 13.07 1.96
CA LYS A 69 -5.68 14.11 1.05
C LYS A 69 -7.21 14.14 1.00
N TYR A 70 -7.84 12.97 0.89
CA TYR A 70 -9.28 12.81 0.78
C TYR A 70 -9.98 12.59 2.13
N SER A 71 -9.25 12.72 3.24
CA SER A 71 -9.85 12.70 4.58
C SER A 71 -10.76 13.90 4.84
N ALA A 72 -11.66 13.76 5.80
CA ALA A 72 -12.54 14.83 6.28
C ALA A 72 -11.85 15.81 7.26
N MET A 73 -10.52 15.74 7.41
CA MET A 73 -9.75 16.63 8.27
C MET A 73 -9.75 18.07 7.74
N LYS A 74 -9.51 19.05 8.62
CA LYS A 74 -9.29 20.45 8.21
C LYS A 74 -7.94 20.59 7.51
N GLU A 75 -7.78 21.63 6.68
CA GLU A 75 -6.56 21.81 5.89
C GLU A 75 -5.29 21.99 6.75
N ASN A 76 -5.40 22.56 7.95
CA ASN A 76 -4.29 22.62 8.90
C ASN A 76 -3.93 21.22 9.44
N GLU A 77 -4.93 20.43 9.82
CA GLU A 77 -4.76 19.06 10.32
C GLU A 77 -4.19 18.15 9.23
N LYS A 78 -4.66 18.27 7.98
CA LYS A 78 -4.10 17.54 6.82
C LYS A 78 -2.62 17.86 6.61
N ARG A 79 -2.21 19.12 6.79
CA ARG A 79 -0.81 19.54 6.65
C ARG A 79 0.06 18.89 7.70
N THR A 80 -0.34 18.98 8.97
CA THR A 80 0.37 18.32 10.07
C THR A 80 0.42 16.81 9.88
N ALA A 81 -0.69 16.19 9.47
CA ALA A 81 -0.74 14.76 9.19
C ALA A 81 0.19 14.37 8.04
N MET A 82 0.27 15.17 6.98
CA MET A 82 1.17 14.93 5.85
C MET A 82 2.65 15.08 6.23
N GLU A 83 2.99 16.03 7.10
CA GLU A 83 4.34 16.20 7.64
C GLU A 83 4.77 15.00 8.48
N VAL A 84 3.90 14.56 9.41
CA VAL A 84 4.14 13.36 10.23
C VAL A 84 4.27 12.12 9.35
N TRP A 85 3.39 11.97 8.35
CA TRP A 85 3.45 10.88 7.40
C TRP A 85 4.76 10.86 6.61
N GLN A 86 5.23 12.02 6.13
CA GLN A 86 6.47 12.13 5.36
C GLN A 86 7.69 11.72 6.21
N GLN A 87 7.75 12.15 7.48
CA GLN A 87 8.81 11.73 8.40
C GLN A 87 8.81 10.21 8.63
N ASN A 88 7.64 9.62 8.86
CA ASN A 88 7.50 8.18 9.04
C ASN A 88 7.85 7.41 7.76
N TRP A 89 7.50 7.93 6.59
CA TRP A 89 7.86 7.35 5.30
C TRP A 89 9.37 7.37 5.09
N ASP A 90 10.03 8.49 5.37
CA ASP A 90 11.49 8.59 5.20
C ASP A 90 12.22 7.66 6.16
N GLN A 91 11.74 7.51 7.40
CA GLN A 91 12.26 6.53 8.34
C GLN A 91 12.06 5.08 7.85
N PHE A 92 10.88 4.78 7.30
CA PHE A 92 10.59 3.48 6.69
C PHE A 92 11.56 3.17 5.55
N ILE A 93 11.77 4.10 4.61
CA ILE A 93 12.70 3.90 3.49
C ILE A 93 14.13 3.68 4.00
N LYS A 94 14.60 4.50 4.95
CA LYS A 94 15.95 4.35 5.53
C LYS A 94 16.15 2.98 6.19
N SER A 95 15.17 2.53 6.97
CA SER A 95 15.21 1.21 7.63
C SER A 95 15.31 0.07 6.62
N ASN A 96 14.53 0.12 5.54
CA ASN A 96 14.56 -0.92 4.50
C ASN A 96 15.86 -0.90 3.67
N LEU A 97 16.44 0.28 3.43
CA LEU A 97 17.72 0.39 2.74
C LEU A 97 18.88 -0.16 3.57
N GLN A 98 18.91 0.12 4.88
CA GLN A 98 19.91 -0.45 5.79
C GLN A 98 19.79 -1.98 5.93
N GLY A 99 18.56 -2.50 5.90
CA GLY A 99 18.31 -3.94 5.84
C GLY A 99 18.86 -4.60 4.58
N TYR A 100 18.81 -3.91 3.43
CA TYR A 100 19.39 -4.40 2.18
C TYR A 100 20.93 -4.44 2.23
N GLU A 101 21.58 -3.40 2.76
CA GLU A 101 23.05 -3.33 2.89
C GLU A 101 23.63 -4.36 3.89
N SER A 102 22.83 -4.84 4.83
CA SER A 102 23.23 -5.82 5.85
C SER A 102 22.91 -7.27 5.48
N THR A 103 22.33 -7.52 4.30
CA THR A 103 22.08 -8.88 3.79
C THR A 103 23.35 -9.39 3.07
N PRO A 104 23.99 -10.49 3.52
CA PRO A 104 25.17 -11.02 2.83
C PRO A 104 24.83 -11.47 1.41
N GLU A 105 25.73 -11.20 0.44
CA GLU A 105 25.64 -11.53 -0.99
C GLU A 105 25.58 -13.06 -1.32
N SER A 106 25.16 -13.93 -0.41
CA SER A 106 25.19 -15.38 -0.63
C SER A 106 24.03 -15.95 -1.47
N ILE A 107 23.16 -15.11 -2.03
CA ILE A 107 22.02 -15.54 -2.87
C ILE A 107 21.98 -14.80 -4.21
N GLN A 108 23.13 -14.65 -4.88
CA GLN A 108 23.18 -14.24 -6.30
C GLN A 108 23.56 -15.36 -7.27
N HIS A 109 23.82 -16.58 -6.80
CA HIS A 109 24.03 -17.73 -7.67
C HIS A 109 23.20 -18.93 -7.22
N THR A 110 22.01 -19.07 -7.79
CA THR A 110 21.49 -20.37 -8.28
C THR A 110 20.33 -20.05 -9.21
N GLU A 111 20.65 -19.77 -10.47
CA GLU A 111 19.76 -20.07 -11.59
C GLU A 111 19.75 -21.59 -11.78
N LEU A 112 18.57 -22.20 -11.80
CA LEU A 112 18.15 -23.30 -12.69
C LEU A 112 16.62 -23.29 -12.78
#